data_AF-A0AAU2PU00-F1
#
_entry.id   AF-A0AAU2PU00-F1
#
_cell.length_a   1.000
_cell.length_b   1.000
_cell.length_c   1.000
_cell.angle_alpha   90.00
_cell.angle_beta   90.00
_cell.angle_gamma   90.00
#
_symmetry.space_group_name_H-M   'P 1'
#
loop_
_entity.id
_entity.type
_entity.pdbx_description
1 polymer ?
#
loop_
_entity_poly.entity_id
_entity_poly.type
_entity_poly.pdbx_seq_one_letter_code
_entity_poly.pdbx_strand_id
1 'polypeptide(L)'
;MYLVHVRLDGPADMPLPEETGALFTCCADPDDGLEHISLHPDAPGGPVVGLFLTAPRLAAAELRAAALCIRTLAAHSRLASFRLASCGVVLVPEYWDVLASPSPVDGIGHDMFRPPVSPSDTTGETTE
;
A
#
# COMPACT_ATOMS: atom_id res chain seq x y z
N MET A 1 1.73 6.61 8.00
CA MET A 1 1.71 5.14 7.97
C MET A 1 1.68 4.68 6.52
N TYR A 2 2.44 3.65 6.19
CA TYR A 2 2.56 3.09 4.84
C TYR A 2 2.25 1.59 4.88
N LEU A 3 1.46 1.11 3.92
CA LEU A 3 1.36 -0.33 3.65
C LEU A 3 2.43 -0.71 2.63
N VAL A 4 3.37 -1.55 3.04
CA VAL A 4 4.38 -2.14 2.16
C VAL A 4 4.04 -3.59 1.89
N HIS A 5 3.93 -3.97 0.63
CA HIS A 5 3.85 -5.38 0.22
C HIS A 5 5.24 -5.95 0.05
N VAL A 6 5.51 -7.01 0.79
CA VAL A 6 6.72 -7.82 0.68
C VAL A 6 6.32 -9.15 0.04
N ARG A 7 6.76 -9.38 -1.19
CA ARG A 7 6.53 -10.64 -1.90
C ARG A 7 7.67 -11.59 -1.63
N LEU A 8 7.31 -12.83 -1.32
CA LEU A 8 8.24 -13.93 -1.14
C LEU A 8 8.19 -14.86 -2.34
N ASP A 9 9.35 -15.41 -2.68
CA ASP A 9 9.50 -16.49 -3.64
C ASP A 9 9.98 -17.72 -2.88
N GLY A 10 9.33 -18.86 -3.10
CA GLY A 10 9.59 -20.12 -2.44
C GLY A 10 9.01 -21.29 -3.25
N PRO A 11 9.19 -22.54 -2.78
CA PRO A 11 8.67 -23.72 -3.46
C PRO A 11 7.13 -23.65 -3.56
N ALA A 12 6.59 -24.00 -4.73
CA ALA A 12 5.14 -23.93 -5.00
C ALA A 12 4.31 -24.89 -4.11
N ASP A 13 4.94 -25.95 -3.61
CA ASP A 13 4.34 -26.98 -2.75
C ASP A 13 4.55 -26.71 -1.25
N MET A 14 5.23 -25.60 -0.89
CA MET A 14 5.51 -25.23 0.49
C MET A 14 4.69 -24.00 0.88
N PRO A 15 3.59 -24.16 1.63
CA PRO A 15 2.83 -23.03 2.13
C PRO A 15 3.66 -22.21 3.11
N LEU A 16 3.34 -20.93 3.21
CA LEU A 16 3.93 -20.05 4.21
C LEU A 16 3.53 -20.55 5.63
N PRO A 17 4.48 -20.67 6.59
CA PRO A 17 4.14 -21.10 7.94
C PRO A 17 3.06 -20.23 8.58
N GLU A 18 2.10 -20.82 9.31
CA GLU A 18 1.00 -20.08 9.93
C GLU A 18 1.51 -19.02 10.93
N GLU A 19 2.61 -19.31 11.62
CA GLU A 19 3.25 -18.41 12.58
C GLU A 19 4.06 -17.27 11.94
N THR A 20 4.08 -17.13 10.60
CA THR A 20 4.93 -16.15 9.92
C THR A 20 4.73 -14.73 10.44
N GLY A 21 3.48 -14.33 10.74
CA GLY A 21 3.20 -13.03 11.33
C GLY A 21 3.92 -12.83 12.67
N ALA A 22 3.88 -13.84 13.54
CA ALA A 22 4.58 -13.81 14.82
C ALA A 22 6.11 -13.75 14.65
N LEU A 23 6.67 -14.48 13.65
CA LEU A 23 8.10 -14.42 13.36
C LEU A 23 8.55 -13.02 12.94
N PHE A 24 7.76 -12.34 12.09
CA PHE A 24 8.01 -10.95 11.72
C PHE A 24 7.91 -10.00 12.93
N THR A 25 6.89 -10.17 13.78
CA THR A 25 6.77 -9.37 15.01
C THR A 25 7.95 -9.58 15.95
N CYS A 26 8.42 -10.81 16.13
CA CYS A 26 9.57 -11.12 16.99
C CYS A 26 10.88 -10.54 16.45
N CYS A 27 11.02 -10.39 15.13
CA CYS A 27 12.21 -9.82 14.50
C CYS A 27 12.15 -8.30 14.32
N ALA A 28 11.00 -7.66 14.59
CA ALA A 28 10.83 -6.22 14.45
C ALA A 28 11.58 -5.46 15.55
N ASP A 29 12.38 -4.47 15.15
CA ASP A 29 12.96 -3.49 16.05
C ASP A 29 11.99 -2.29 16.18
N PRO A 30 11.91 -1.60 17.33
CA PRO A 30 11.13 -0.38 17.46
C PRO A 30 11.37 0.65 16.34
N ASP A 31 12.60 0.74 15.81
CA ASP A 31 12.96 1.68 14.74
C ASP A 31 12.40 1.28 13.36
N ASP A 32 11.95 0.03 13.18
CA ASP A 32 11.23 -0.39 11.96
C ASP A 32 9.86 0.27 11.87
N GLY A 33 9.26 0.65 13.01
CA GLY A 33 7.95 1.28 13.10
C GLY A 33 6.81 0.36 12.69
N LEU A 34 6.92 -0.95 12.95
CA LEU A 34 5.90 -1.94 12.61
C LEU A 34 4.68 -1.84 13.54
N GLU A 35 3.52 -1.58 12.95
CA GLU A 35 2.24 -1.46 13.68
C GLU A 35 1.34 -2.69 13.47
N HIS A 36 1.33 -3.25 12.26
CA HIS A 36 0.46 -4.36 11.89
C HIS A 36 1.03 -5.20 10.73
N ILE A 37 0.61 -6.47 10.66
CA ILE A 37 0.98 -7.42 9.62
C ILE A 37 -0.29 -8.06 9.05
N SER A 38 -0.39 -8.12 7.72
CA SER A 38 -1.33 -8.99 7.00
C SER A 38 -0.57 -10.07 6.22
N LEU A 39 -1.18 -11.25 6.08
CA LEU A 39 -0.60 -12.36 5.32
C LEU A 39 -1.54 -12.77 4.19
N HIS A 40 -0.98 -12.94 2.99
CA HIS A 40 -1.66 -13.44 1.81
C HIS A 40 -0.86 -14.60 1.23
N PRO A 41 -0.97 -15.82 1.80
CA PRO A 41 -0.16 -16.97 1.39
C PRO A 41 -0.43 -17.39 -0.06
N ASP A 42 -1.67 -17.23 -0.54
CA ASP A 42 -2.12 -17.70 -1.86
C ASP A 42 -2.21 -16.59 -2.90
N ALA A 43 -1.50 -15.48 -2.70
CA ALA A 43 -1.53 -14.36 -3.65
C ALA A 43 -0.96 -14.77 -5.03
N PRO A 44 -1.55 -14.31 -6.15
CA PRO A 44 -0.98 -14.53 -7.47
C PRO A 44 0.48 -14.03 -7.53
N GLY A 45 1.37 -14.88 -8.03
CA GLY A 45 2.82 -14.60 -8.09
C GLY A 45 3.59 -14.90 -6.80
N GLY A 46 2.99 -15.58 -5.82
CA GLY A 46 3.64 -16.06 -4.59
C GLY A 46 3.15 -15.36 -3.33
N PRO A 47 3.50 -15.86 -2.13
CA PRO A 47 3.05 -15.33 -0.85
C PRO A 47 3.41 -13.85 -0.67
N VAL A 48 2.51 -13.08 -0.07
CA VAL A 48 2.72 -11.67 0.26
C VAL A 48 2.54 -11.43 1.75
N VAL A 49 3.49 -10.71 2.35
CA VAL A 49 3.41 -10.16 3.70
C VAL A 49 3.16 -8.65 3.57
N GLY A 50 2.01 -8.19 4.04
CA GLY A 50 1.69 -6.77 4.13
C GLY A 50 2.18 -6.22 5.47
N LEU A 51 3.06 -5.21 5.43
CA LEU A 51 3.60 -4.56 6.61
C LEU A 51 3.08 -3.13 6.70
N PHE A 52 2.41 -2.81 7.80
CA PHE A 52 1.94 -1.46 8.10
C PHE A 52 3.00 -0.77 8.96
N LEU A 53 3.67 0.21 8.36
CA LEU A 53 4.85 0.86 8.94
C LEU A 53 4.64 2.37 9.18
N THR A 54 5.05 2.85 10.34
CA THR A 54 5.24 4.26 10.64
C THR A 54 6.64 4.68 10.21
N ALA A 55 6.73 5.58 9.23
CA ALA A 55 8.00 6.07 8.69
C ALA A 55 7.87 7.53 8.22
N PRO A 56 8.98 8.29 8.13
CA PRO A 56 8.94 9.69 7.71
C PRO A 56 8.70 9.88 6.20
N ARG A 57 8.92 8.84 5.38
CA ARG A 57 8.75 8.87 3.91
C ARG A 57 8.59 7.47 3.35
N LEU A 58 8.02 7.37 2.14
CA LEU A 58 7.81 6.11 1.41
C LEU A 58 9.08 5.26 1.31
N ALA A 59 10.17 5.84 0.79
CA ALA A 59 11.44 5.13 0.64
C ALA A 59 12.05 4.65 1.97
N ALA A 60 11.68 5.25 3.10
CA ALA A 60 12.11 4.77 4.42
C ALA A 60 11.28 3.56 4.86
N ALA A 61 9.97 3.56 4.58
CA ALA A 61 9.11 2.41 4.84
C ALA A 61 9.55 1.18 4.03
N GLU A 62 9.87 1.35 2.74
CA GLU A 62 10.32 0.24 1.89
C GLU A 62 11.66 -0.34 2.35
N LEU A 63 12.62 0.52 2.71
CA LEU A 63 13.92 0.08 3.22
C LEU A 63 13.77 -0.71 4.54
N ARG A 64 12.93 -0.21 5.46
CA ARG A 64 12.65 -0.88 6.75
C ARG A 64 11.93 -2.21 6.54
N ALA A 65 10.92 -2.26 5.67
CA ALA A 65 10.22 -3.49 5.31
C ALA A 65 11.16 -4.55 4.73
N ALA A 66 12.03 -4.17 3.79
CA ALA A 66 12.99 -5.07 3.19
C ALA A 66 14.02 -5.57 4.23
N ALA A 67 14.54 -4.68 5.08
CA ALA A 67 15.48 -5.03 6.13
C ALA A 67 14.87 -6.00 7.16
N LEU A 68 13.64 -5.72 7.61
CA LEU A 68 12.88 -6.61 8.48
C LEU A 68 12.66 -7.97 7.82
N CYS A 69 12.22 -8.01 6.57
CA CYS A 69 12.03 -9.27 5.84
C CYS A 69 13.32 -10.10 5.77
N ILE A 70 14.42 -9.48 5.35
CA ILE A 70 15.71 -10.17 5.21
C ILE A 70 16.16 -10.73 6.58
N ARG A 71 16.01 -9.94 7.64
CA ARG A 71 16.34 -10.38 9.00
C ARG A 71 15.47 -11.55 9.46
N THR A 72 14.16 -11.49 9.25
CA THR A 72 13.24 -12.57 9.62
C THR A 72 13.54 -13.88 8.86
N LEU A 73 13.80 -13.78 7.54
CA LEU A 73 14.15 -14.95 6.72
C LEU A 73 15.48 -15.57 7.16
N ALA A 74 16.46 -14.75 7.55
CA ALA A 74 17.76 -15.23 8.04
C ALA A 74 17.69 -15.82 9.45
N ALA A 75 16.81 -15.31 10.32
CA ALA A 75 16.72 -15.73 11.72
C ALA A 75 15.96 -17.07 11.91
N HIS A 76 15.07 -17.43 10.99
CA HIS A 76 14.16 -18.56 11.17
C HIS A 76 14.31 -19.62 10.07
N SER A 77 14.84 -20.79 10.45
CA SER A 77 15.04 -21.92 9.53
C SER A 77 13.75 -22.42 8.87
N ARG A 78 12.58 -22.19 9.49
CA ARG A 78 11.26 -22.49 8.90
C ARG A 78 10.97 -21.68 7.63
N LEU A 79 11.65 -20.54 7.47
CA LEU A 79 11.54 -19.66 6.31
C LEU A 79 12.72 -19.81 5.34
N ALA A 80 13.63 -20.76 5.55
CA ALA A 80 14.88 -20.87 4.78
C ALA A 80 14.66 -21.15 3.28
N SER A 81 13.52 -21.72 2.91
CA SER A 81 13.14 -21.97 1.51
C SER A 81 12.58 -20.72 0.81
N PHE A 82 12.32 -19.64 1.55
CA PHE A 82 11.76 -18.40 1.03
C PHE A 82 12.82 -17.33 0.87
N ARG A 83 12.69 -16.52 -0.19
CA ARG A 83 13.53 -15.35 -0.46
C ARG A 83 12.67 -14.13 -0.76
N LEU A 84 13.21 -12.95 -0.48
CA LEU A 84 12.58 -11.69 -0.86
C LEU A 84 12.56 -11.57 -2.39
N ALA A 85 11.36 -11.50 -2.99
CA ALA A 85 11.17 -11.36 -4.43
C ALA A 85 10.97 -9.89 -4.83
N SER A 86 10.11 -9.18 -4.10
CA SER A 86 9.89 -7.75 -4.27
C SER A 86 9.39 -7.10 -2.99
N CYS A 87 9.59 -5.79 -2.88
CA CYS A 87 9.15 -4.98 -1.75
C CYS A 87 8.77 -3.60 -2.27
N GLY A 88 7.57 -3.12 -1.96
CA GLY A 88 7.14 -1.79 -2.39
C GLY A 88 5.88 -1.32 -1.69
N VAL A 89 5.76 0.00 -1.50
CA VAL A 89 4.53 0.60 -0.97
C VAL A 89 3.38 0.37 -1.95
N VAL A 90 2.24 -0.05 -1.42
CA VAL A 90 1.00 -0.13 -2.19
C VAL A 90 0.49 1.29 -2.37
N LEU A 91 0.56 1.77 -3.59
CA LEU A 91 -0.01 3.05 -3.95
C LEU A 91 -1.43 2.80 -4.45
N VAL A 92 -2.38 3.57 -3.93
CA VAL A 92 -3.80 3.47 -4.31
C VAL A 92 -3.94 3.97 -5.76
N PRO A 93 -4.30 3.10 -6.73
CA PRO A 93 -4.27 3.43 -8.15
C PRO A 93 -5.11 4.66 -8.50
N GLU A 94 -6.29 4.83 -7.88
CA GLU A 94 -7.21 5.93 -8.17
C GLU A 94 -6.61 7.31 -7.90
N TYR A 95 -5.62 7.40 -7.00
CA TYR A 95 -4.92 8.64 -6.70
C TYR A 95 -3.70 8.86 -7.59
N TRP A 96 -2.98 7.78 -7.93
CA TRP A 96 -1.83 7.89 -8.81
C TRP A 96 -2.18 8.03 -10.27
N ASP A 97 -3.23 7.36 -10.73
CA ASP A 97 -3.70 7.51 -12.10
C ASP A 97 -4.10 8.96 -12.36
N VAL A 98 -4.68 9.66 -11.37
CA VAL A 98 -5.03 11.09 -11.45
C VAL A 98 -3.78 11.99 -11.46
N LEU A 99 -2.75 11.68 -10.69
CA LEU A 99 -1.51 12.48 -10.62
C LEU A 99 -0.54 12.19 -11.78
N ALA A 100 -0.54 10.96 -12.30
CA ALA A 100 0.20 10.54 -13.48
C ALA A 100 -0.55 10.88 -14.77
N SER A 101 -1.84 11.24 -14.68
CA SER A 101 -2.60 11.79 -15.78
C SER A 101 -2.06 13.19 -16.11
N PRO A 102 -1.67 13.45 -17.37
CA PRO A 102 -1.41 14.82 -17.80
C PRO A 102 -2.73 15.60 -17.77
N SER A 103 -2.84 16.70 -17.03
CA SER A 103 -3.97 17.64 -17.18
C SER A 103 -3.48 18.97 -17.78
N PRO A 104 -4.34 19.76 -18.45
CA PRO A 104 -5.43 19.40 -19.38
C PRO A 104 -5.26 20.13 -20.73
N VAL A 105 -5.64 19.50 -21.86
CA VAL A 105 -5.94 20.24 -23.10
C VAL A 105 -7.46 20.41 -23.18
N ASP A 106 -7.87 21.64 -22.91
CA ASP A 106 -9.12 22.32 -23.27
C ASP A 106 -10.39 21.48 -23.50
N GLY A 107 -11.34 21.65 -22.58
CA GLY A 107 -12.77 21.58 -22.89
C GLY A 107 -13.50 20.38 -22.29
N ILE A 108 -14.55 20.68 -21.53
CA ILE A 108 -15.55 19.76 -20.93
C ILE A 108 -15.09 19.11 -19.62
N GLY A 109 -14.59 19.93 -18.69
CA GLY A 109 -14.71 19.63 -17.27
C GLY A 109 -16.05 20.14 -16.77
N HIS A 110 -17.02 19.25 -16.55
CA HIS A 110 -18.25 19.61 -15.83
C HIS A 110 -18.21 19.07 -14.40
N ASP A 111 -17.95 20.00 -13.48
CA ASP A 111 -18.54 20.12 -12.13
C ASP A 111 -18.59 18.87 -11.24
N MET A 112 -17.60 18.71 -10.37
CA MET A 112 -17.71 17.88 -9.15
C MET A 112 -17.93 18.68 -7.86
N PHE A 113 -18.28 19.96 -7.94
CA PHE A 113 -18.85 20.67 -6.79
C PHE A 113 -19.72 21.86 -7.22
N ARG A 114 -21.04 21.71 -7.15
CA ARG A 114 -21.98 22.85 -7.19
C ARG A 114 -22.80 22.84 -5.88
N PRO A 115 -22.63 23.83 -4.98
CA PRO A 115 -23.45 23.93 -3.79
C PRO A 115 -24.91 24.28 -4.16
N PRO A 116 -25.91 23.88 -3.35
CA PRO A 116 -27.30 24.24 -3.62
C PRO A 116 -27.49 25.76 -3.46
N VAL A 117 -28.06 26.41 -4.48
CA VAL A 117 -28.48 27.82 -4.38
C VAL A 117 -29.74 27.90 -3.51
N SER A 118 -29.73 28.78 -2.50
CA SER A 118 -30.88 29.07 -1.66
C SER A 118 -32.04 29.65 -2.48
N PRO A 119 -33.31 29.34 -2.15
CA PRO A 119 -34.46 29.86 -2.88
C PRO A 119 -34.82 31.25 -2.36
N SER A 120 -34.19 32.28 -2.92
CA SER A 120 -34.70 33.64 -2.84
C SER A 120 -34.18 34.44 -4.03
N ASP A 121 -35.11 35.15 -4.66
CA ASP A 121 -34.97 36.13 -5.73
C ASP A 121 -34.97 35.61 -7.18
N THR A 122 -36.11 35.02 -7.57
CA THR A 122 -36.67 35.33 -8.91
C THR A 122 -37.18 36.77 -8.89
N THR A 123 -36.49 37.69 -9.56
CA THR A 123 -37.00 39.05 -9.82
C THR A 123 -36.54 39.54 -11.19
N GLY A 124 -37.52 39.95 -12.01
CA GLY A 124 -37.38 40.80 -13.21
C GLY A 124 -36.89 40.10 -14.47
N GLU A 125 -37.69 40.03 -15.54
CA GLU A 125 -37.83 41.11 -16.57
C GLU A 125 -36.50 41.35 -17.31
N THR A 126 -36.39 41.35 -18.65
CA THR A 126 -37.29 41.87 -19.68
C THR A 126 -36.74 41.45 -21.08
N THR A 127 -37.62 41.42 -22.09
CA THR A 127 -37.47 41.74 -23.54
C THR A 127 -36.07 41.98 -24.13
N GLU A 128 -35.73 41.54 -25.34
CA GLU A 128 -36.37 41.75 -26.67
C GLU A 128 -36.12 40.59 -27.64
#